data_AF-A0A538ARJ0-F1
#
_entry.id   AF-A0A538ARJ0-F1
#
_cell.length_a   1.000
_cell.length_b   1.000
_cell.length_c   1.000
_cell.angle_alpha   90.00
_cell.angle_beta   90.00
_cell.angle_gamma   90.00
#
_symmetry.space_group_name_H-M   'P 1'
#
loop_
_entity.id
_entity.type
_entity.pdbx_description
1 polymer ?
#
loop_
_entity_poly.entity_id
_entity_poly.type
_entity_poly.pdbx_seq_one_letter_code
_entity_poly.pdbx_strand_id
1 'polypeptide(L)'
;MTLAYNGQLRDRVGQGETALGPDGAQDATLTVTLRGSGEQTVTGLQLNSNWAPWPGTWRTSSPGTGNWVLGVAATMDGAMLNAPGSMAVNFPVADGGSFVVFAADYLGGEFLPGNTLTLTATFSDGSTATASSTVPEARR
;
A
#
# COMPACT_ATOMS: atom_id res chain seq x y z
N MET A 1 2.59 -9.46 11.07
CA MET A 1 2.88 -8.61 9.90
C MET A 1 3.76 -7.44 10.32
N THR A 2 4.66 -7.00 9.45
CA THR A 2 5.43 -5.76 9.63
C THR A 2 5.29 -4.86 8.40
N LEU A 3 5.41 -3.54 8.62
CA LEU A 3 5.33 -2.53 7.58
C LEU A 3 6.56 -1.62 7.64
N ALA A 4 7.27 -1.48 6.54
CA ALA A 4 8.42 -0.60 6.41
C ALA A 4 8.18 0.42 5.30
N TYR A 5 8.22 1.71 5.63
CA TYR A 5 8.24 2.78 4.64
C TYR A 5 9.65 2.92 4.04
N ASN A 6 9.75 2.87 2.72
CA ASN A 6 11.02 2.89 1.99
C ASN A 6 11.31 4.25 1.30
N GLY A 7 10.39 5.22 1.41
CA GLY A 7 10.47 6.49 0.69
C GLY A 7 9.50 6.56 -0.50
N GLN A 8 9.57 7.67 -1.23
CA GLN A 8 8.92 7.80 -2.53
C GLN A 8 9.95 7.44 -3.61
N LEU A 9 9.81 6.27 -4.24
CA LEU A 9 10.90 5.67 -5.03
C LEU A 9 10.55 5.45 -6.50
N ARG A 10 9.27 5.22 -6.81
CA ARG A 10 8.79 4.87 -8.15
C ARG A 10 7.48 5.56 -8.42
N ASP A 11 7.26 5.94 -9.67
CA ASP A 11 5.99 6.42 -10.21
C ASP A 11 5.28 5.22 -10.87
N ARG A 12 4.21 4.73 -10.24
CA ARG A 12 3.58 3.42 -10.47
C ARG A 12 2.06 3.48 -10.40
N VAL A 13 1.52 4.37 -9.58
CA VAL A 13 0.09 4.66 -9.45
C VAL A 13 -0.11 6.17 -9.52
N GLY A 14 -1.37 6.58 -9.58
CA GLY A 14 -1.73 7.99 -9.49
C GLY A 14 -2.88 8.26 -8.55
N GLN A 15 -3.27 9.53 -8.47
CA GLN A 15 -4.40 9.95 -7.65
C GLN A 15 -5.73 9.51 -8.30
N GLY A 16 -6.37 8.48 -7.73
CA GLY A 16 -7.68 8.02 -8.17
C GLY A 16 -7.93 6.55 -7.86
N GLU A 17 -9.19 6.13 -7.95
CA GLU A 17 -9.59 4.77 -7.56
C GLU A 17 -9.12 3.68 -8.54
N THR A 18 -8.78 4.07 -9.77
CA THR A 18 -8.39 3.16 -10.86
C THR A 18 -7.05 3.51 -11.52
N ALA A 19 -6.30 4.43 -10.91
CA ALA A 19 -5.06 4.97 -11.46
C ALA A 19 -3.86 4.02 -11.28
N LEU A 20 -3.94 2.81 -11.87
CA LEU A 20 -2.84 1.83 -11.93
C LEU A 20 -1.87 2.15 -13.09
N GLY A 21 -1.24 3.31 -13.02
CA GLY A 21 -0.22 3.72 -13.97
C GLY A 21 0.47 5.00 -13.51
N PRO A 22 1.66 5.29 -14.05
CA PRO A 22 2.42 6.45 -13.66
C PRO A 22 1.69 7.76 -14.00
N ASP A 23 1.76 8.74 -13.11
CA ASP A 23 1.15 10.06 -13.27
C ASP A 23 2.15 11.24 -13.28
N GLY A 24 3.45 10.94 -13.17
CA GLY A 24 4.53 11.92 -13.14
C GLY A 24 4.99 12.29 -11.73
N ALA A 25 4.36 11.77 -10.67
CA ALA A 25 4.79 11.91 -9.29
C ALA A 25 5.34 10.60 -8.71
N GLN A 26 6.27 10.67 -7.75
CA GLN A 26 6.75 9.46 -7.09
C GLN A 26 5.76 9.00 -6.01
N ASP A 27 5.57 7.69 -5.91
CA ASP A 27 4.68 7.06 -4.95
C ASP A 27 5.43 6.58 -3.72
N ALA A 28 4.76 6.70 -2.57
CA ALA A 28 5.21 6.03 -1.36
C ALA A 28 5.33 4.53 -1.60
N THR A 29 6.50 4.00 -1.30
CA THR A 29 6.84 2.61 -1.45
C THR A 29 6.96 2.00 -0.07
N LEU A 30 6.15 0.98 0.24
CA LEU A 30 6.23 0.28 1.51
C LEU A 30 6.44 -1.22 1.30
N THR A 31 7.31 -1.83 2.10
CA THR A 31 7.46 -3.29 2.15
C THR A 31 6.59 -3.85 3.27
N VAL A 32 5.79 -4.85 2.91
CA VAL A 32 4.97 -5.62 3.84
C VAL A 32 5.59 -6.99 3.99
N THR A 33 5.77 -7.46 5.23
CA THR A 33 6.23 -8.84 5.50
C THR A 33 5.21 -9.55 6.39
N LEU A 34 4.82 -10.76 5.99
CA LEU A 34 3.96 -11.64 6.78
C LEU A 34 4.82 -12.67 7.51
N ARG A 35 4.53 -12.94 8.78
CA ARG A 35 5.30 -13.87 9.63
C ARG A 35 4.39 -14.59 10.63
N GLY A 36 4.71 -15.84 10.95
CA GLY A 36 4.18 -16.61 12.08
C GLY A 36 2.78 -17.18 11.87
N SER A 37 2.33 -17.28 10.62
CA SER A 37 0.94 -17.65 10.28
C SER A 37 0.84 -18.70 9.16
N GLY A 38 1.97 -19.23 8.68
CA GLY A 38 1.98 -20.06 7.47
C GLY A 38 1.74 -19.23 6.20
N GLU A 39 1.58 -19.92 5.07
CA GLU A 39 1.18 -19.27 3.82
C GLU A 39 -0.22 -18.68 3.95
N GLN A 40 -0.39 -17.43 3.53
CA GLN A 40 -1.67 -16.72 3.51
C GLN A 40 -1.96 -16.17 2.12
N THR A 41 -3.21 -16.23 1.70
CA THR A 41 -3.65 -15.55 0.48
C THR A 41 -4.22 -14.18 0.83
N VAL A 42 -3.59 -13.12 0.32
CA VAL A 42 -4.03 -11.73 0.49
C VAL A 42 -5.14 -11.44 -0.52
N THR A 43 -6.29 -10.99 -0.02
CA THR A 43 -7.49 -10.66 -0.83
C THR A 43 -7.87 -9.18 -0.76
N GLY A 44 -7.30 -8.44 0.20
CA GLY A 44 -7.56 -7.02 0.36
C GLY A 44 -6.47 -6.33 1.16
N LEU A 45 -6.20 -5.07 0.82
CA LEU A 45 -5.28 -4.19 1.51
C LEU A 45 -5.89 -2.79 1.60
N GLN A 46 -5.69 -2.15 2.74
CA GLN A 46 -6.03 -0.76 2.97
C GLN A 46 -4.88 -0.06 3.68
N LEU A 47 -4.37 1.02 3.09
CA LEU A 47 -3.42 1.93 3.71
C LEU A 47 -4.16 3.20 4.15
N ASN A 48 -3.84 3.70 5.34
CA ASN A 48 -4.32 4.99 5.81
C ASN A 48 -3.12 5.82 6.28
N SER A 49 -3.11 7.11 5.96
CA SER A 49 -2.24 8.08 6.62
C SER A 49 -3.00 8.72 7.79
N ASN A 50 -2.25 9.37 8.69
CA ASN A 50 -2.81 10.24 9.71
C ASN A 50 -2.61 11.74 9.40
N TRP A 51 -2.37 12.12 8.14
CA TRP A 51 -2.09 13.50 7.79
C TRP A 51 -3.31 14.38 8.12
N ALA A 52 -3.15 15.23 9.14
CA ALA A 52 -4.27 15.90 9.80
C ALA A 52 -5.16 16.78 8.88
N PRO A 53 -4.63 17.50 7.87
CA PRO A 53 -5.47 18.27 6.96
C PRO A 53 -6.41 17.41 6.13
N TRP A 54 -5.90 16.31 5.56
CA TRP A 54 -6.62 15.43 4.64
C TRP A 54 -6.04 14.01 4.76
N PRO A 55 -6.59 13.13 5.61
CA PRO A 55 -6.03 11.80 5.77
C PRO A 55 -6.31 10.94 4.54
N GLY A 56 -5.24 10.51 3.86
CA GLY A 56 -5.34 9.64 2.70
C GLY A 56 -5.80 8.23 3.06
N THR A 57 -6.62 7.65 2.19
CA THR A 57 -7.03 6.24 2.23
C THR A 57 -6.83 5.61 0.86
N TRP A 58 -6.01 4.56 0.81
CA TRP A 58 -5.75 3.78 -0.40
C TRP A 58 -6.21 2.34 -0.19
N ARG A 59 -6.83 1.72 -1.21
CA ARG A 59 -7.34 0.34 -1.12
C ARG A 59 -7.13 -0.45 -2.40
N THR A 60 -6.97 -1.76 -2.25
CA THR A 60 -7.19 -2.73 -3.33
C THR A 60 -8.68 -3.08 -3.37
N SER A 61 -9.30 -3.14 -4.55
CA SER A 61 -10.74 -3.40 -4.71
C SER A 61 -11.67 -2.30 -4.16
N SER A 62 -11.63 -1.08 -4.68
CA SER A 62 -12.56 -0.03 -4.21
C SER A 62 -13.04 1.02 -5.25
N PRO A 63 -13.20 0.73 -6.56
CA PRO A 63 -13.91 1.67 -7.43
C PRO A 63 -15.31 1.99 -6.90
N GLY A 64 -15.69 3.27 -6.89
CA GLY A 64 -16.99 3.78 -6.44
C GLY A 64 -17.06 4.14 -4.95
N THR A 65 -15.94 4.17 -4.22
CA THR A 65 -15.90 4.45 -2.77
C THR A 65 -15.28 5.80 -2.40
N GLY A 66 -14.67 6.49 -3.36
CA GLY A 66 -13.87 7.70 -3.19
C GLY A 66 -12.41 7.46 -2.77
N ASN A 67 -11.99 6.21 -2.52
CA ASN A 67 -10.64 5.91 -2.03
C ASN A 67 -9.68 5.64 -3.19
N TRP A 68 -8.44 6.09 -3.07
CA TRP A 68 -7.45 5.90 -4.12
C TRP A 68 -6.98 4.45 -4.20
N VAL A 69 -6.46 4.07 -5.35
CA VAL A 69 -5.94 2.72 -5.55
C VAL A 69 -4.67 2.52 -4.72
N LEU A 70 -4.56 1.37 -4.07
CA LEU A 70 -3.29 0.88 -3.53
C LEU A 70 -2.68 -0.10 -4.54
N GLY A 71 -1.56 0.29 -5.15
CA GLY A 71 -0.81 -0.57 -6.06
C GLY A 71 -0.06 -1.65 -5.28
N VAL A 72 0.05 -2.85 -5.85
CA VAL A 72 0.67 -4.00 -5.19
C VAL A 72 1.55 -4.76 -6.18
N ALA A 73 2.76 -5.11 -5.80
CA ALA A 73 3.67 -5.94 -6.60
C ALA A 73 4.50 -6.88 -5.72
N ALA A 74 4.98 -7.98 -6.29
CA ALA A 74 5.89 -8.89 -5.58
C ALA A 74 7.27 -8.25 -5.30
N THR A 75 7.71 -7.36 -6.19
CA THR A 75 8.98 -6.62 -6.09
C THR A 75 8.78 -5.17 -6.54
N MET A 76 9.74 -4.30 -6.24
CA MET A 76 9.65 -2.86 -6.54
C MET A 76 9.38 -2.56 -8.02
N ASP A 77 9.99 -3.31 -8.93
CA ASP A 77 9.88 -3.12 -10.39
C ASP A 77 9.06 -4.23 -11.08
N GLY A 78 8.44 -5.11 -10.29
CA GLY A 78 7.64 -6.22 -10.79
C GLY A 78 6.33 -5.78 -11.46
N ALA A 79 5.64 -6.72 -12.08
CA ALA A 79 4.28 -6.48 -12.57
C ALA A 79 3.33 -6.18 -11.39
N MET A 80 2.33 -5.32 -11.62
CA MET A 80 1.26 -5.11 -10.66
C MET A 80 0.44 -6.39 -10.50
N LEU A 81 0.13 -6.73 -9.25
CA LEU A 81 -0.75 -7.84 -8.87
C LEU A 81 -2.23 -7.44 -8.86
N ASN A 82 -2.52 -6.14 -8.88
CA ASN A 82 -3.89 -5.65 -9.03
C ASN A 82 -4.47 -6.08 -10.37
N ALA A 83 -5.68 -6.65 -10.33
CA ALA A 83 -6.45 -6.98 -11.51
C ALA A 83 -6.88 -5.70 -12.24
N PRO A 84 -6.62 -5.56 -13.56
CA PRO A 84 -7.11 -4.44 -14.34
C PRO A 84 -8.65 -4.33 -14.26
N GLY A 85 -9.17 -3.11 -14.22
CA GLY A 85 -10.60 -2.82 -14.11
C GLY A 85 -11.17 -2.88 -12.68
N SER A 86 -10.90 -3.94 -11.90
CA SER A 86 -11.44 -4.07 -10.53
C SER A 86 -10.50 -3.58 -9.43
N MET A 87 -9.20 -3.46 -9.73
CA MET A 87 -8.12 -3.13 -8.79
C MET A 87 -7.92 -4.15 -7.68
N ALA A 88 -8.57 -5.31 -7.80
CA ALA A 88 -8.56 -6.34 -6.78
C ALA A 88 -7.26 -7.13 -6.77
N VAL A 89 -6.92 -7.70 -5.62
CA VAL A 89 -5.75 -8.57 -5.46
C VAL A 89 -6.18 -9.93 -4.94
N ASN A 90 -5.47 -10.97 -5.35
CA ASN A 90 -5.63 -12.32 -4.84
C ASN A 90 -4.32 -13.08 -5.08
N PHE A 91 -3.43 -13.09 -4.09
CA PHE A 91 -2.11 -13.71 -4.25
C PHE A 91 -1.62 -14.36 -2.95
N PRO A 92 -0.92 -15.51 -3.04
CA PRO A 92 -0.32 -16.15 -1.87
C PRO A 92 0.95 -15.41 -1.44
N VAL A 93 1.19 -15.42 -0.13
CA VAL A 93 2.42 -14.96 0.51
C VAL A 93 2.86 -16.03 1.48
N ALA A 94 4.01 -16.64 1.22
CA ALA A 94 4.59 -17.64 2.11
C ALA A 94 4.91 -17.05 3.50
N ASP A 95 5.08 -17.91 4.50
CA ASP A 95 5.54 -17.47 5.82
C ASP A 95 6.94 -16.82 5.74
N GLY A 96 7.10 -15.63 6.30
CA GLY A 96 8.30 -14.81 6.13
C GLY A 96 8.36 -14.04 4.81
N GLY A 97 7.42 -14.26 3.90
CA GLY A 97 7.35 -13.62 2.59
C GLY A 97 6.99 -12.15 2.64
N SER A 98 7.32 -11.44 1.57
CA SER A 98 7.09 -10.00 1.45
C SER A 98 6.57 -9.59 0.08
N PHE A 99 5.90 -8.45 0.06
CA PHE A 99 5.47 -7.75 -1.15
C PHE A 99 5.60 -6.24 -0.96
N VAL A 100 5.41 -5.48 -2.03
CA VAL A 100 5.53 -4.02 -2.05
C VAL A 100 4.18 -3.40 -2.36
N VAL A 101 3.87 -2.30 -1.70
CA VAL A 101 2.70 -1.46 -2.01
C VAL A 101 3.12 -0.05 -2.41
N PHE A 102 2.31 0.55 -3.28
CA PHE A 102 2.51 1.90 -3.84
C PHE A 102 1.28 2.77 -3.60
N ALA A 103 1.50 3.99 -3.12
CA ALA A 103 0.44 4.94 -2.80
C ALA A 103 0.82 6.36 -3.27
N ALA A 104 -0.04 6.96 -4.10
CA ALA A 104 0.12 8.32 -4.59
C ALA A 104 -0.02 9.33 -3.44
N ASP A 105 0.76 10.42 -3.49
CA ASP A 105 0.81 11.45 -2.45
C ASP A 105 -0.13 12.62 -2.78
N TYR A 106 -1.06 12.93 -1.87
CA TYR A 106 -1.93 14.09 -2.03
C TYR A 106 -1.20 15.36 -1.60
N LEU A 107 -0.99 16.28 -2.56
CA LEU A 107 -0.35 17.59 -2.33
C LEU A 107 1.03 17.51 -1.66
N GLY A 108 1.70 16.35 -1.69
CA GLY A 108 2.97 16.13 -0.99
C GLY A 108 2.84 16.06 0.54
N GLY A 109 1.64 15.82 1.06
CA GLY A 109 1.32 15.91 2.48
C GLY A 109 1.28 14.57 3.20
N GLU A 110 0.94 13.49 2.50
CA GLU A 110 0.60 12.20 3.10
C GLU A 110 1.82 11.51 3.70
N PHE A 111 2.98 11.73 3.09
CA PHE A 111 4.24 11.11 3.46
C PHE A 111 5.26 12.11 4.00
N LEU A 112 4.79 13.15 4.67
CA LEU A 112 5.64 14.06 5.43
C LEU A 112 6.23 13.36 6.68
N PRO A 113 7.46 13.71 7.10
CA PRO A 113 8.05 13.19 8.33
C PRO A 113 7.13 13.29 9.55
N GLY A 114 7.09 12.22 10.36
CA GLY A 114 6.24 12.12 11.54
C GLY A 114 4.83 11.59 11.27
N ASN A 115 4.36 11.59 10.01
CA ASN A 115 3.11 10.94 9.67
C ASN A 115 3.21 9.43 9.91
N THR A 116 2.12 8.85 10.39
CA THR A 116 1.95 7.41 10.62
C THR A 116 1.10 6.82 9.51
N LEU A 117 1.60 5.75 8.93
CA LEU A 117 0.96 4.96 7.90
C LEU A 117 0.51 3.65 8.52
N THR A 118 -0.78 3.31 8.40
CA THR A 118 -1.35 2.08 8.95
C THR A 118 -1.93 1.25 7.83
N LEU A 119 -1.36 0.05 7.64
CA LEU A 119 -1.81 -0.93 6.67
C LEU A 119 -2.62 -2.03 7.35
N THR A 120 -3.79 -2.31 6.83
CA THR A 120 -4.59 -3.49 7.16
C THR A 120 -4.64 -4.42 5.95
N ALA A 121 -4.29 -5.69 6.18
CA ALA A 121 -4.42 -6.77 5.22
C ALA A 121 -5.59 -7.66 5.58
N THR A 122 -6.35 -8.09 4.57
CA THR A 122 -7.43 -9.08 4.66
C THR A 122 -7.01 -10.34 3.91
N PHE A 123 -7.24 -11.49 4.54
CA PHE A 123 -6.85 -12.79 4.00
C PHE A 123 -8.06 -13.60 3.53
N SER A 124 -7.82 -14.64 2.73
CA SER A 124 -8.88 -15.50 2.18
C SER A 124 -9.68 -16.26 3.23
N ASP A 125 -9.15 -16.45 4.44
CA ASP A 125 -9.85 -17.06 5.57
C ASP A 125 -10.73 -16.06 6.35
N GLY A 126 -10.78 -14.80 5.92
CA GLY A 126 -11.54 -13.71 6.52
C GLY A 126 -10.83 -13.03 7.70
N SER A 127 -9.66 -13.51 8.11
CA SER A 127 -8.87 -12.85 9.15
C SER A 127 -8.21 -11.58 8.61
N THR A 128 -7.76 -10.73 9.53
CA THR A 128 -7.04 -9.49 9.20
C THR A 128 -5.78 -9.35 10.04
N ALA A 129 -4.79 -8.64 9.49
CA ALA A 129 -3.61 -8.20 10.21
C ALA A 129 -3.38 -6.71 9.98
N THR A 130 -2.93 -6.00 11.00
CA THR A 130 -2.61 -4.58 10.92
C THR A 130 -1.16 -4.35 11.34
N ALA A 131 -0.48 -3.43 10.65
CA ALA A 131 0.85 -2.96 11.00
C ALA A 131 0.96 -1.47 10.63
N SER A 132 1.80 -0.76 11.37
CA SER A 132 2.03 0.67 11.14
C SER A 132 3.52 0.94 10.94
N SER A 133 3.81 2.03 10.23
CA SER A 133 5.14 2.59 10.03
C SER A 133 5.07 4.10 10.16
N THR A 134 6.13 4.72 10.66
CA THR A 134 6.24 6.18 10.73
C THR A 134 7.19 6.65 9.64
N VAL A 135 6.81 7.71 8.94
CA VAL A 135 7.71 8.37 7.99
C VAL A 135 8.87 8.97 8.79
N PRO A 136 10.12 8.54 8.54
CA PRO A 136 11.27 9.01 9.30
C PRO A 136 11.57 10.48 9.02
N GLU A 137 12.13 11.17 10.01
CA GLU A 137 12.75 12.47 9.78
C GLU A 137 13.94 12.34 8.82
N ALA A 138 14.15 13.37 7.99
CA ALA A 138 15.38 13.48 7.22
C ALA A 138 16.55 13.53 8.20
N ARG A 139 17.50 12.59 8.07
CA ARG A 139 18.73 12.64 8.86
C ARG A 139 19.49 13.90 8.47
N ARG A 140 19.80 14.74 9.47
CA ARG A 140 20.65 15.93 9.33
C ARG A 140 22.10 15.55 9.04
#